data_AF-A0A1M4UUF1-F1
#
_entry.id   AF-A0A1M4UUF1-F1
#
_cell.length_a   1.000
_cell.length_b   1.000
_cell.length_c   1.000
_cell.angle_alpha   90.00
_cell.angle_beta   90.00
_cell.angle_gamma   90.00
#
_symmetry.space_group_name_H-M   'P 1'
#
loop_
_entity.id
_entity.type
_entity.pdbx_description
1 polymer ?
#
loop_
_entity_poly.entity_id
_entity_poly.type
_entity_poly.pdbx_seq_one_letter_code
_entity_poly.pdbx_strand_id
1 'polypeptide(L)'
;MKIESAPSLFDAFMPHAHQKELTEELELQGRRVTNGARFSALFGMALLVVFVAEILTIPFIAGAVGIHIVIGLIAVPLVLAKIAVAAYRFTKFYAGDTEFVAAGPPWLPLRILAPLLVATTVLVIGSGIEMVVAGPTSFSDTFLAAAHTLLSLIWFFLLGLHALAYYLRSYHSARKDISSIIGRFRSRSKARRGAALRLSVLMVTVSLGVLLSLQFRSQVRSWEKAFLAGVDTYYSTPTAKSTIAKYPSRASILAKKRLEQHLKSAQMIRAGDLGSQNTS
;
A
#
# COMPACT_ATOMS: atom_id res chain seq x y z
N MET A 1 44.74 -3.64 18.34
CA MET A 1 44.20 -2.25 18.39
C MET A 1 42.80 -2.29 17.80
N LYS A 2 41.77 -2.25 18.65
CA LYS A 2 40.36 -2.24 18.22
C LYS A 2 40.06 -0.81 17.79
N ILE A 3 39.79 -0.59 16.51
CA ILE A 3 39.36 0.73 16.03
C ILE A 3 37.91 0.87 16.47
N GLU A 4 37.65 1.63 17.53
CA GLU A 4 36.31 2.07 17.89
C GLU A 4 35.86 3.08 16.84
N SER A 5 35.01 2.62 15.92
CA SER A 5 34.33 3.49 14.98
C SER A 5 33.39 4.41 15.76
N ALA A 6 33.51 5.72 15.54
CA ALA A 6 32.60 6.71 16.11
C ALA A 6 31.12 6.32 15.81
N PRO A 7 30.19 6.55 16.75
CA PRO A 7 28.79 6.22 16.55
C PRO A 7 28.27 6.95 15.31
N SER A 8 27.62 6.21 14.41
CA SER A 8 27.05 6.81 13.21
C SER A 8 25.89 7.72 13.58
N LEU A 9 25.57 8.71 12.74
CA LEU A 9 24.35 9.53 12.86
C LEU A 9 23.08 8.66 13.00
N PHE A 10 23.13 7.45 12.48
CA PHE A 10 22.09 6.42 12.60
C PHE A 10 21.99 5.85 14.02
N ASP A 11 23.12 5.63 14.70
CA ASP A 11 23.16 5.14 16.10
C ASP A 11 22.65 6.20 17.09
N ALA A 12 22.90 7.48 16.79
CA ALA A 12 22.38 8.60 17.57
C ALA A 12 20.85 8.75 17.46
N PHE A 13 20.26 8.44 16.30
CA PHE A 13 18.81 8.51 16.07
C PHE A 13 18.07 7.19 16.38
N MET A 14 18.75 6.04 16.30
CA MET A 14 18.17 4.70 16.49
C MET A 14 19.03 3.84 17.44
N PRO A 15 19.17 4.21 18.72
CA PRO A 15 20.08 3.55 19.66
C PRO A 15 19.74 2.08 20.00
N HIS A 16 18.61 1.54 19.49
CA HIS A 16 18.17 0.15 19.69
C HIS A 16 18.29 -0.71 18.41
N ALA A 17 19.04 -0.25 17.41
CA ALA A 17 19.27 -0.96 16.16
C ALA A 17 20.43 -1.97 16.22
N HIS A 18 20.99 -2.25 17.41
CA HIS A 18 22.11 -3.19 17.50
C HIS A 18 21.64 -4.63 17.26
N GLN A 19 21.99 -5.13 16.07
CA GLN A 19 21.38 -6.29 15.42
C GLN A 19 21.69 -7.64 16.10
N LYS A 20 22.75 -7.68 16.93
CA LYS A 20 23.22 -8.89 17.59
C LYS A 20 22.35 -9.24 18.81
N GLU A 21 22.03 -8.25 19.64
CA GLU A 21 21.11 -8.39 20.80
C GLU A 21 19.73 -8.86 20.38
N LEU A 22 19.18 -8.32 19.30
CA LEU A 22 17.83 -8.65 18.84
C LEU A 22 17.64 -10.11 18.39
N THR A 23 18.72 -10.78 17.99
CA THR A 23 18.65 -12.20 17.57
C THR A 23 18.66 -13.13 18.79
N GLU A 24 19.42 -12.77 19.83
CA GLU A 24 19.43 -13.46 21.12
C GLU A 24 18.15 -13.14 21.92
N GLU A 25 17.71 -11.88 21.94
CA GLU A 25 16.43 -11.46 22.51
C GLU A 25 15.23 -12.15 21.84
N LEU A 26 15.24 -12.33 20.51
CA LEU A 26 14.19 -13.09 19.82
C LEU A 26 14.23 -14.60 20.11
N GLU A 27 15.37 -15.16 20.51
CA GLU A 27 15.48 -16.55 20.97
C GLU A 27 15.11 -16.70 22.45
N LEU A 28 15.24 -15.64 23.24
CA LEU A 28 14.76 -15.54 24.62
C LEU A 28 13.27 -15.19 24.72
N GLN A 29 12.72 -14.51 23.72
CA GLN A 29 11.29 -14.25 23.57
C GLN A 29 10.55 -15.54 23.27
N GLY A 30 9.33 -15.68 23.80
CA GLY A 30 8.55 -16.89 23.63
C GLY A 30 8.28 -17.22 22.16
N ARG A 31 7.97 -18.50 21.90
CA ARG A 31 7.84 -19.06 20.55
C ARG A 31 6.82 -18.32 19.67
N ARG A 32 5.74 -17.78 20.23
CA ARG A 32 4.69 -17.07 19.46
C ARG A 32 5.18 -15.70 19.03
N VAL A 33 5.89 -14.99 19.91
CA VAL A 33 6.51 -13.70 19.59
C VAL A 33 7.56 -13.85 18.49
N THR A 34 8.47 -14.81 18.62
CA THR A 34 9.53 -15.06 17.62
C THR A 34 8.95 -15.43 16.26
N ASN A 35 7.96 -16.33 16.23
CA ASN A 35 7.33 -16.74 14.98
C ASN A 35 6.59 -15.56 14.31
N GLY A 36 5.85 -14.75 15.07
CA GLY A 36 5.17 -13.57 14.55
C GLY A 36 6.14 -12.51 14.00
N ALA A 37 7.29 -12.33 14.66
CA ALA A 37 8.34 -11.43 14.19
C ALA A 37 8.96 -11.93 12.87
N ARG A 38 9.26 -13.23 12.75
CA ARG A 38 9.81 -13.83 11.51
C ARG A 38 8.81 -13.79 10.36
N PHE A 39 7.54 -14.08 10.62
CA PHE A 39 6.48 -13.88 9.62
C PHE A 39 6.40 -12.42 9.17
N SER A 40 6.42 -11.47 10.11
CA SER A 40 6.40 -10.05 9.80
C SER A 40 7.59 -9.62 8.93
N ALA A 41 8.79 -10.12 9.23
CA ALA A 41 9.99 -9.85 8.45
C ALA A 41 9.92 -10.43 7.04
N LEU A 42 9.51 -11.70 6.91
CA LEU A 42 9.41 -12.36 5.61
C LEU A 42 8.39 -11.68 4.70
N PHE A 43 7.18 -11.42 5.21
CA PHE A 43 6.15 -10.69 4.46
C PHE A 43 6.54 -9.23 4.20
N GLY A 44 7.22 -8.57 5.13
CA GLY A 44 7.73 -7.22 4.95
C GLY A 44 8.73 -7.14 3.77
N MET A 45 9.65 -8.10 3.67
CA MET A 45 10.58 -8.17 2.54
C MET A 45 9.89 -8.51 1.21
N ALA A 46 8.94 -9.44 1.21
CA ALA A 46 8.16 -9.75 0.01
C ALA A 46 7.37 -8.53 -0.49
N LEU A 47 6.68 -7.84 0.42
CA LEU A 47 5.96 -6.60 0.12
C LEU A 47 6.89 -5.50 -0.35
N LEU A 48 8.08 -5.36 0.24
CA LEU A 48 9.07 -4.37 -0.22
C LEU A 48 9.43 -4.61 -1.70
N VAL A 49 9.66 -5.86 -2.11
CA VAL A 49 9.94 -6.20 -3.51
C VAL A 49 8.75 -5.86 -4.41
N VAL A 50 7.54 -6.25 -4.00
CA VAL A 50 6.30 -5.98 -4.75
C VAL A 50 6.05 -4.48 -4.91
N PHE A 51 6.21 -3.69 -3.85
CA PHE A 51 6.00 -2.25 -3.89
C PHE A 51 7.10 -1.49 -4.63
N VAL A 52 8.35 -1.96 -4.60
CA VAL A 52 9.40 -1.42 -5.48
C VAL A 52 9.02 -1.67 -6.94
N ALA A 53 8.53 -2.87 -7.27
CA ALA A 53 8.06 -3.16 -8.62
C ALA A 53 6.89 -2.25 -9.03
N GLU A 54 5.94 -1.98 -8.13
CA GLU A 54 4.87 -0.97 -8.37
C GLU A 54 5.42 0.41 -8.70
N ILE A 55 6.37 0.92 -7.89
CA ILE A 55 6.97 2.24 -8.09
C ILE A 55 7.62 2.34 -9.47
N LEU A 56 8.30 1.28 -9.90
CA LEU A 56 8.96 1.24 -11.21
C LEU A 56 8.00 1.31 -12.40
N THR A 57 6.71 0.97 -12.21
CA THR A 57 5.71 1.12 -13.27
C THR A 57 5.26 2.57 -13.48
N ILE A 58 5.38 3.43 -12.47
CA ILE A 58 4.81 4.78 -12.46
C ILE A 58 5.36 5.68 -13.59
N PRO A 59 6.70 5.77 -13.83
CA PRO A 59 7.23 6.62 -14.90
C PRO A 59 6.74 6.22 -16.30
N PHE A 60 6.27 4.98 -16.44
CA PHE A 60 5.83 4.39 -17.71
C PHE A 60 4.36 3.99 -17.66
N ILE A 61 3.55 4.57 -16.77
CA ILE A 61 2.20 4.08 -16.45
C ILE A 61 1.31 3.95 -17.70
N ALA A 62 1.50 4.83 -18.69
CA ALA A 62 0.81 4.78 -19.98
C ALA A 62 0.93 3.44 -20.71
N GLY A 63 2.10 2.81 -20.68
CA GLY A 63 2.33 1.47 -21.24
C GLY A 63 2.35 0.36 -20.18
N ALA A 64 2.48 0.71 -18.90
CA ALA A 64 2.69 -0.22 -17.79
C ALA A 64 1.46 -0.40 -16.89
N VAL A 65 0.32 0.26 -17.16
CA VAL A 65 -0.88 0.19 -16.30
C VAL A 65 -1.34 -1.24 -16.05
N GLY A 66 -1.24 -2.12 -17.06
CA GLY A 66 -1.63 -3.52 -16.89
C GLY A 66 -0.75 -4.23 -15.86
N ILE A 67 0.56 -4.01 -15.94
CA ILE A 67 1.54 -4.55 -15.00
C ILE A 67 1.34 -3.95 -13.60
N HIS A 68 1.12 -2.63 -13.50
CA HIS A 68 0.80 -1.93 -12.25
C HIS A 68 -0.40 -2.60 -11.55
N ILE A 69 -1.52 -2.76 -12.26
CA ILE A 69 -2.70 -3.42 -11.70
C ILE A 69 -2.42 -4.87 -11.27
N VAL A 70 -1.69 -5.64 -12.09
CA VAL A 70 -1.36 -7.05 -11.77
C VAL A 70 -0.51 -7.14 -10.51
N ILE A 71 0.50 -6.30 -10.37
CA ILE A 71 1.35 -6.27 -9.17
C ILE A 71 0.52 -5.84 -7.96
N GLY A 72 -0.39 -4.87 -8.12
CA GLY A 72 -1.25 -4.39 -7.05
C GLY A 72 -2.20 -5.46 -6.54
N LEU A 73 -2.79 -6.23 -7.44
CA LEU A 73 -3.63 -7.38 -7.10
C LEU A 73 -2.83 -8.49 -6.39
N ILE A 74 -1.55 -8.70 -6.75
CA ILE A 74 -0.66 -9.60 -6.00
C ILE A 74 -0.35 -9.04 -4.59
N ALA A 75 -0.24 -7.73 -4.46
CA ALA A 75 0.01 -7.08 -3.18
C ALA A 75 -1.17 -7.24 -2.19
N VAL A 76 -2.42 -7.29 -2.67
CA VAL A 76 -3.63 -7.40 -1.83
C VAL A 76 -3.52 -8.50 -0.76
N PRO A 77 -3.38 -9.80 -1.10
CA PRO A 77 -3.32 -10.85 -0.09
C PRO A 77 -2.05 -10.78 0.77
N LEU A 78 -0.93 -10.29 0.24
CA LEU A 78 0.31 -10.09 1.01
C LEU A 78 0.13 -9.03 2.09
N VAL A 79 -0.52 -7.91 1.76
CA VAL A 79 -0.83 -6.84 2.71
C VAL A 79 -1.82 -7.33 3.75
N LEU A 80 -2.88 -8.04 3.36
CA LEU A 80 -3.83 -8.61 4.31
C LEU A 80 -3.14 -9.55 5.30
N ALA A 81 -2.26 -10.43 4.83
CA ALA A 81 -1.46 -11.30 5.71
C ALA A 81 -0.55 -10.49 6.65
N LYS A 82 0.12 -9.45 6.14
CA LYS A 82 1.00 -8.60 6.95
C LYS A 82 0.23 -7.83 8.03
N ILE A 83 -0.94 -7.29 7.69
CA ILE A 83 -1.83 -6.59 8.62
C ILE A 83 -2.37 -7.59 9.65
N ALA A 84 -2.80 -8.79 9.25
CA ALA A 84 -3.30 -9.80 10.18
C ALA A 84 -2.25 -10.19 11.23
N VAL A 85 -0.99 -10.41 10.82
CA VAL A 85 0.10 -10.69 11.76
C VAL A 85 0.37 -9.49 12.67
N ALA A 86 0.33 -8.26 12.15
CA ALA A 86 0.52 -7.05 12.96
C ALA A 86 -0.62 -6.85 13.97
N ALA A 87 -1.87 -7.01 13.54
CA ALA A 87 -3.07 -6.91 14.36
C ALA A 87 -3.07 -7.98 15.46
N TYR A 88 -2.73 -9.23 15.14
CA TYR A 88 -2.60 -10.29 16.14
C TYR A 88 -1.60 -9.92 17.24
N ARG A 89 -0.42 -9.42 16.87
CA ARG A 89 0.61 -8.99 17.83
C ARG A 89 0.15 -7.79 18.66
N PHE A 90 -0.50 -6.83 18.02
CA PHE A 90 -1.07 -5.65 18.67
C PHE A 90 -2.11 -6.10 19.71
N THR A 91 -3.13 -6.85 19.30
CA THR A 91 -4.20 -7.35 20.19
C THR A 91 -3.63 -8.15 21.35
N LYS A 92 -2.67 -9.05 21.12
CA LYS A 92 -2.05 -9.83 22.21
C LYS A 92 -1.29 -8.97 23.22
N PHE A 93 -0.59 -7.94 22.75
CA PHE A 93 0.10 -7.01 23.62
C PHE A 93 -0.89 -6.23 24.51
N TYR A 94 -1.93 -5.64 23.94
CA TYR A 94 -2.90 -4.84 24.71
C TYR A 94 -3.90 -5.67 25.52
N ALA A 95 -4.09 -6.94 25.17
CA ALA A 95 -4.84 -7.88 25.99
C ALA A 95 -4.04 -8.40 27.20
N GLY A 96 -2.77 -7.99 27.35
CA GLY A 96 -1.94 -8.37 28.48
C GLY A 96 -1.36 -9.78 28.40
N ASP A 97 -1.25 -10.39 27.20
CA ASP A 97 -0.59 -11.70 27.06
C ASP A 97 0.86 -11.60 27.54
N THR A 98 1.21 -12.37 28.57
CA THR A 98 2.48 -12.26 29.31
C THR A 98 3.70 -12.38 28.42
N GLU A 99 3.63 -13.21 27.37
CA GLU A 99 4.71 -13.40 26.41
C GLU A 99 4.94 -12.13 25.55
N PHE A 100 3.86 -11.45 25.18
CA PHE A 100 3.91 -10.24 24.34
C PHE A 100 4.25 -9.00 25.17
N VAL A 101 3.74 -8.89 26.39
CA VAL A 101 4.10 -7.79 27.31
C VAL A 101 5.58 -7.86 27.69
N ALA A 102 6.09 -9.07 28.00
CA ALA A 102 7.50 -9.27 28.32
C ALA A 102 8.44 -8.95 27.14
N ALA A 103 7.95 -9.07 25.90
CA ALA A 103 8.70 -8.68 24.70
C ALA A 103 8.87 -7.15 24.54
N GLY A 104 8.18 -6.35 25.37
CA GLY A 104 8.29 -4.90 25.41
C GLY A 104 7.46 -4.17 24.36
N PRO A 105 7.09 -2.89 24.61
CA PRO A 105 6.36 -2.08 23.66
C PRO A 105 7.22 -1.70 22.44
N PRO A 106 6.63 -1.58 21.24
CA PRO A 106 7.32 -0.97 20.10
C PRO A 106 7.72 0.47 20.40
N TRP A 107 8.82 0.93 19.81
CA TRP A 107 9.29 2.32 19.92
C TRP A 107 8.19 3.29 19.50
N LEU A 108 7.91 4.30 20.34
CA LEU A 108 6.71 5.14 20.26
C LEU A 108 6.52 5.83 18.88
N PRO A 109 7.56 6.39 18.24
CA PRO A 109 7.39 6.98 16.89
C PRO A 109 6.89 5.96 15.86
N LEU A 110 7.42 4.73 15.90
CA LEU A 110 7.01 3.65 15.00
C LEU A 110 5.61 3.12 15.34
N ARG A 111 5.15 3.29 16.59
CA ARG A 111 3.81 2.94 17.06
C ARG A 111 2.74 3.91 16.53
N ILE A 112 3.09 5.17 16.26
CA ILE A 112 2.20 6.16 15.63
C ILE A 112 2.26 6.03 14.10
N LEU A 113 3.46 5.82 13.55
CA LEU A 113 3.66 5.62 12.12
C LEU A 113 2.87 4.41 11.59
N ALA A 114 2.84 3.31 12.33
CA ALA A 114 2.22 2.07 11.88
C ALA A 114 0.71 2.19 11.58
N PRO A 115 -0.15 2.74 12.46
CA PRO A 115 -1.56 2.97 12.15
C PRO A 115 -1.78 3.88 10.95
N LEU A 116 -1.01 4.97 10.82
CA LEU A 116 -1.10 5.88 9.67
C LEU A 116 -0.73 5.16 8.36
N LEU A 117 0.33 4.36 8.39
CA LEU A 117 0.75 3.56 7.25
C LEU A 117 -0.31 2.50 6.90
N VAL A 118 -0.91 1.84 7.88
CA VAL A 118 -2.00 0.88 7.64
C VAL A 118 -3.21 1.57 7.01
N ALA A 119 -3.64 2.71 7.55
CA ALA A 119 -4.77 3.46 7.02
C ALA A 119 -4.54 3.90 5.56
N THR A 120 -3.38 4.50 5.28
CA THR A 120 -3.02 4.91 3.91
C THR A 120 -2.86 3.73 2.97
N THR A 121 -2.29 2.61 3.42
CA THR A 121 -2.22 1.37 2.63
C THR A 121 -3.61 0.86 2.23
N VAL A 122 -4.54 0.84 3.18
CA VAL A 122 -5.94 0.41 2.93
C VAL A 122 -6.62 1.36 1.95
N LEU A 123 -6.40 2.67 2.07
CA LEU A 123 -6.99 3.66 1.16
C LEU A 123 -6.42 3.55 -0.26
N VAL A 124 -5.10 3.38 -0.42
CA VAL A 124 -4.46 3.19 -1.73
C VAL A 124 -4.94 1.90 -2.39
N ILE A 125 -4.90 0.77 -1.67
CA ILE A 125 -5.35 -0.51 -2.21
C ILE A 125 -6.85 -0.49 -2.51
N GLY A 126 -7.66 0.06 -1.60
CA GLY A 126 -9.11 0.15 -1.75
C GLY A 126 -9.51 0.97 -2.97
N SER A 127 -8.93 2.16 -3.14
CA SER A 127 -9.17 3.00 -4.33
C SER A 127 -8.66 2.33 -5.61
N GLY A 128 -7.54 1.59 -5.57
CA GLY A 128 -7.06 0.81 -6.71
C GLY A 128 -8.02 -0.31 -7.11
N ILE A 129 -8.53 -1.08 -6.14
CA ILE A 129 -9.53 -2.14 -6.37
C ILE A 129 -10.81 -1.55 -6.94
N GLU A 130 -11.29 -0.45 -6.37
CA GLU A 130 -12.49 0.24 -6.86
C GLU A 130 -12.33 0.66 -8.32
N MET A 131 -11.17 1.21 -8.70
CA MET A 131 -10.87 1.54 -10.10
C MET A 131 -10.84 0.31 -11.01
N VAL A 132 -10.24 -0.80 -10.57
CA VAL A 132 -10.24 -2.06 -11.34
C VAL A 132 -11.67 -2.54 -11.60
N VAL A 133 -12.55 -2.45 -10.60
CA VAL A 133 -13.95 -2.88 -10.70
C VAL A 133 -14.79 -1.92 -11.54
N ALA A 134 -14.63 -0.61 -11.35
CA ALA A 134 -15.37 0.42 -12.09
C ALA A 134 -15.00 0.48 -13.58
N GLY A 135 -13.74 0.17 -13.90
CA GLY A 135 -13.23 0.19 -15.27
C GLY A 135 -12.93 1.61 -15.80
N PRO A 136 -12.36 1.71 -17.01
CA PRO A 136 -11.78 2.95 -17.54
C PRO A 136 -12.80 4.01 -17.95
N THR A 137 -14.07 3.64 -18.21
CA THR A 137 -15.11 4.60 -18.64
C THR A 137 -15.56 5.56 -17.54
N SER A 138 -15.19 5.28 -16.29
CA SER A 138 -15.45 6.13 -15.13
C SER A 138 -14.20 6.88 -14.64
N PHE A 139 -13.08 6.78 -15.36
CA PHE A 139 -11.73 7.14 -14.89
C PHE A 139 -11.42 8.64 -14.89
N SER A 140 -11.84 9.39 -15.92
CA SER A 140 -11.47 10.81 -16.07
C SER A 140 -12.30 11.76 -15.21
N ASP A 141 -13.47 11.32 -14.72
CA ASP A 141 -14.47 12.19 -14.08
C ASP A 141 -14.64 11.92 -12.58
N THR A 142 -13.85 11.01 -12.00
CA THR A 142 -14.00 10.59 -10.59
C THR A 142 -12.89 11.14 -9.69
N PHE A 143 -13.29 11.76 -8.58
CA PHE A 143 -12.45 12.14 -7.43
C PHE A 143 -11.49 11.03 -6.97
N LEU A 144 -11.82 9.76 -7.27
CA LEU A 144 -11.09 8.56 -6.88
C LEU A 144 -9.68 8.43 -7.50
N ALA A 145 -9.49 8.76 -8.78
CA ALA A 145 -8.17 8.65 -9.42
C ALA A 145 -7.17 9.68 -8.86
N ALA A 146 -7.65 10.90 -8.64
CA ALA A 146 -6.87 11.95 -7.98
C ALA A 146 -6.57 11.58 -6.52
N ALA A 147 -7.55 11.04 -5.81
CA ALA A 147 -7.36 10.56 -4.43
C ALA A 147 -6.34 9.42 -4.36
N HIS A 148 -6.43 8.39 -5.23
CA HIS A 148 -5.48 7.29 -5.29
C HIS A 148 -4.05 7.80 -5.53
N THR A 149 -3.89 8.75 -6.46
CA THR A 149 -2.59 9.36 -6.75
C THR A 149 -2.01 10.09 -5.55
N LEU A 150 -2.80 10.96 -4.91
CA LEU A 150 -2.36 11.73 -3.74
C LEU A 150 -2.07 10.82 -2.54
N LEU A 151 -2.95 9.86 -2.27
CA LEU A 151 -2.78 8.88 -1.20
C LEU A 151 -1.54 8.03 -1.42
N SER A 152 -1.25 7.64 -2.66
CA SER A 152 -0.04 6.89 -3.02
C SER A 152 1.23 7.68 -2.70
N LEU A 153 1.27 9.00 -2.96
CA LEU A 153 2.41 9.84 -2.60
C LEU A 153 2.64 9.90 -1.08
N ILE A 154 1.58 10.13 -0.31
CA ILE A 154 1.65 10.15 1.16
C ILE A 154 2.10 8.77 1.66
N TRP A 155 1.49 7.71 1.14
CA TRP A 155 1.80 6.34 1.47
C TRP A 155 3.25 5.98 1.16
N PHE A 156 3.81 6.39 0.01
CA PHE A 156 5.20 6.15 -0.33
C PHE A 156 6.17 6.75 0.68
N PHE A 157 5.89 7.97 1.14
CA PHE A 157 6.71 8.60 2.16
C PHE A 157 6.68 7.82 3.49
N LEU A 158 5.47 7.46 3.96
CA LEU A 158 5.30 6.68 5.19
C LEU A 158 5.93 5.27 5.08
N LEU A 159 5.75 4.61 3.93
CA LEU A 159 6.34 3.32 3.62
C LEU A 159 7.86 3.42 3.61
N GLY A 160 8.43 4.45 2.99
CA GLY A 160 9.88 4.67 2.93
C GLY A 160 10.50 4.81 4.33
N LEU A 161 9.90 5.65 5.18
CA LEU A 161 10.32 5.79 6.58
C LEU A 161 10.23 4.45 7.34
N HIS A 162 9.10 3.76 7.20
CA HIS A 162 8.88 2.47 7.87
C HIS A 162 9.86 1.39 7.38
N ALA A 163 10.03 1.27 6.07
CA ALA A 163 10.90 0.28 5.45
C ALA A 163 12.35 0.51 5.86
N LEU A 164 12.84 1.75 5.82
CA LEU A 164 14.21 2.08 6.22
C LEU A 164 14.46 1.74 7.70
N ALA A 165 13.52 2.05 8.58
CA ALA A 165 13.62 1.74 10.01
C ALA A 165 13.72 0.23 10.30
N TYR A 166 13.13 -0.62 9.46
CA TYR A 166 13.08 -2.08 9.66
C TYR A 166 13.89 -2.90 8.65
N TYR A 167 14.57 -2.27 7.70
CA TYR A 167 15.17 -2.94 6.54
C TYR A 167 16.19 -4.01 6.94
N LEU A 168 17.24 -3.62 7.67
CA LEU A 168 18.33 -4.53 8.05
C LEU A 168 17.82 -5.70 8.88
N ARG A 169 16.93 -5.44 9.83
CA ARG A 169 16.30 -6.49 10.67
C ARG A 169 15.52 -7.49 9.81
N SER A 170 14.68 -6.97 8.92
CA SER A 170 13.80 -7.78 8.08
C SER A 170 14.59 -8.61 7.07
N TYR A 171 15.62 -8.00 6.46
CA TYR A 171 16.52 -8.65 5.52
C TYR A 171 17.25 -9.84 6.15
N HIS A 172 17.90 -9.65 7.30
CA HIS A 172 18.63 -10.73 7.96
C HIS A 172 17.71 -11.86 8.42
N SER A 173 16.54 -11.55 8.97
CA SER A 173 15.56 -12.55 9.36
C SER A 173 15.04 -13.36 8.16
N ALA A 174 14.68 -12.68 7.06
CA ALA A 174 14.19 -13.34 5.85
C ALA A 174 15.29 -14.21 5.21
N ARG A 175 16.53 -13.70 5.14
CA ARG A 175 17.68 -14.44 4.63
C ARG A 175 17.96 -15.72 5.43
N LYS A 176 17.79 -15.70 6.76
CA LYS A 176 17.95 -16.88 7.63
C LYS A 176 16.89 -17.94 7.34
N ASP A 177 15.65 -17.55 7.07
CA ASP A 177 14.59 -18.49 6.70
C ASP A 177 14.85 -19.12 5.33
N ILE A 178 15.21 -18.30 4.34
CA ILE A 178 15.54 -18.77 2.98
C ILE A 178 16.76 -19.70 3.00
N SER A 179 17.84 -19.31 3.70
CA SER A 179 19.06 -20.12 3.78
C SER A 179 18.86 -21.43 4.54
N SER A 180 17.90 -21.48 5.48
CA SER A 180 17.56 -22.72 6.19
C SER A 180 16.83 -23.75 5.32
N ILE A 181 16.25 -23.33 4.20
CA ILE A 181 15.60 -24.21 3.20
C ILE A 181 16.57 -24.57 2.08
N ILE A 182 17.32 -23.59 1.57
CA ILE A 182 18.23 -23.76 0.41
C ILE A 182 19.57 -24.39 0.82
N GLY A 183 20.09 -24.09 2.00
CA GLY A 183 21.41 -24.52 2.44
C GLY A 183 21.46 -25.97 2.94
N ARG A 184 22.56 -26.67 2.63
CA ARG A 184 22.99 -27.95 3.25
C ARG A 184 23.32 -27.83 4.75
N PHE A 185 22.99 -26.71 5.40
CA PHE A 185 23.28 -26.53 6.82
C PHE A 185 22.44 -27.51 7.63
N ARG A 186 23.11 -28.13 8.61
CA ARG A 186 22.59 -29.07 9.61
C ARG A 186 21.62 -28.33 10.58
N SER A 187 20.62 -27.66 10.02
CA SER A 187 19.60 -26.94 10.76
C SER A 187 18.83 -27.94 11.60
N ARG A 188 18.71 -27.68 12.91
CA ARG A 188 17.85 -28.48 13.81
C ARG A 188 16.50 -28.64 13.13
N SER A 189 15.98 -29.87 13.04
CA SER A 189 14.78 -30.21 12.27
C SER A 189 13.59 -29.26 12.52
N LYS A 190 13.44 -28.78 13.76
CA LYS A 190 12.43 -27.80 14.17
C LYS A 190 12.59 -26.42 13.49
N ALA A 191 13.81 -25.90 13.36
CA ALA A 191 14.06 -24.61 12.72
C ALA A 191 13.74 -24.65 11.22
N ARG A 192 14.14 -25.73 10.54
CA ARG A 192 13.80 -25.98 9.13
C ARG A 192 12.29 -26.11 8.91
N ARG A 193 11.58 -26.85 9.77
CA ARG A 193 10.11 -26.96 9.71
C ARG A 193 9.43 -25.60 9.86
N GLY A 194 9.90 -24.77 10.79
CA GLY A 194 9.35 -23.42 10.98
C GLY A 194 9.55 -22.52 9.77
N ALA A 195 10.73 -22.54 9.16
CA ALA A 195 11.00 -21.78 7.94
C ALA A 195 10.19 -22.30 6.74
N ALA A 196 10.05 -23.62 6.60
CA ALA A 196 9.28 -24.24 5.54
C ALA A 196 7.80 -23.82 5.61
N LEU A 197 7.22 -23.81 6.82
CA LEU A 197 5.85 -23.33 7.04
C LEU A 197 5.69 -21.84 6.67
N ARG A 198 6.64 -20.98 7.07
CA ARG A 198 6.57 -19.54 6.73
C ARG A 198 6.63 -19.32 5.23
N LEU A 199 7.54 -20.01 4.54
CA LEU A 199 7.68 -19.93 3.10
C LEU A 199 6.49 -20.53 2.37
N SER A 200 5.92 -21.65 2.85
CA SER A 200 4.72 -22.22 2.25
C SER A 200 3.53 -21.28 2.35
N VAL A 201 3.34 -20.63 3.51
CA VAL A 201 2.29 -19.62 3.68
C VAL A 201 2.52 -18.44 2.73
N LEU A 202 3.75 -17.93 2.62
CA LEU A 202 4.07 -16.87 1.66
C LEU A 202 3.75 -17.29 0.22
N MET A 203 4.16 -18.49 -0.20
CA MET A 203 3.90 -18.99 -1.55
C MET A 203 2.42 -19.14 -1.84
N VAL A 204 1.63 -19.64 -0.87
CA VAL A 204 0.17 -19.68 -0.99
C VAL A 204 -0.41 -18.28 -1.12
N THR A 205 0.05 -17.32 -0.31
CA THR A 205 -0.43 -15.93 -0.38
C THR A 205 -0.11 -15.27 -1.73
N VAL A 206 1.09 -15.47 -2.26
CA VAL A 206 1.47 -15.00 -3.60
C VAL A 206 0.61 -15.67 -4.67
N SER A 207 0.37 -16.99 -4.55
CA SER A 207 -0.46 -17.74 -5.50
C SER A 207 -1.90 -17.22 -5.53
N LEU A 208 -2.48 -16.88 -4.36
CA LEU A 208 -3.78 -16.23 -4.29
C LEU A 208 -3.78 -14.88 -5.02
N GLY A 209 -2.70 -14.12 -4.91
CA GLY A 209 -2.52 -12.85 -5.63
C GLY A 209 -2.50 -13.06 -7.14
N VAL A 210 -1.75 -14.06 -7.61
CA VAL A 210 -1.70 -14.42 -9.04
C VAL A 210 -3.07 -14.86 -9.55
N LEU A 211 -3.78 -15.69 -8.79
CA LEU A 211 -5.14 -16.12 -9.14
C LEU A 211 -6.10 -14.92 -9.21
N LEU A 212 -5.98 -13.97 -8.28
CA LEU A 212 -6.75 -12.72 -8.31
C LEU A 212 -6.46 -11.90 -9.58
N SER A 213 -5.19 -11.75 -9.96
CA SER A 213 -4.80 -11.06 -11.20
C SER A 213 -5.35 -11.74 -12.45
N LEU A 214 -5.37 -13.07 -12.48
CA LEU A 214 -5.98 -13.84 -13.58
C LEU A 214 -7.50 -13.66 -13.64
N GLN A 215 -8.17 -13.60 -12.48
CA GLN A 215 -9.61 -13.35 -12.39
C GLN A 215 -9.98 -11.99 -12.99
N PHE A 216 -9.18 -10.96 -12.76
CA PHE A 216 -9.42 -9.59 -13.24
C PHE A 216 -8.77 -9.27 -14.61
N ARG A 217 -8.34 -10.30 -15.36
CA ARG A 217 -7.60 -10.11 -16.63
C ARG A 217 -8.34 -9.27 -17.68
N SER A 218 -9.68 -9.32 -17.73
CA SER A 218 -10.43 -8.53 -18.72
C SER A 218 -10.45 -7.05 -18.35
N GLN A 219 -10.57 -6.74 -17.06
CA GLN A 219 -10.49 -5.39 -16.53
C GLN A 219 -9.10 -4.81 -16.79
N VAL A 220 -8.04 -5.57 -16.48
CA VAL A 220 -6.65 -5.20 -16.80
C VAL A 220 -6.49 -4.82 -18.27
N ARG A 221 -6.95 -5.68 -19.19
CA ARG A 221 -6.89 -5.40 -20.64
C ARG A 221 -7.71 -4.20 -21.07
N SER A 222 -8.82 -3.92 -20.40
CA SER A 222 -9.62 -2.72 -20.69
C SER A 222 -8.87 -1.45 -20.32
N TRP A 223 -8.15 -1.47 -19.20
CA TRP A 223 -7.29 -0.38 -18.75
C TRP A 223 -6.09 -0.16 -19.66
N GLU A 224 -5.41 -1.23 -20.08
CA GLU A 224 -4.32 -1.15 -21.06
C GLU A 224 -4.78 -0.46 -22.35
N LYS A 225 -5.92 -0.90 -22.91
CA LYS A 225 -6.49 -0.28 -24.12
C LYS A 225 -6.84 1.19 -23.90
N ALA A 226 -7.40 1.55 -22.75
CA ALA A 226 -7.79 2.92 -22.47
C ALA A 226 -6.59 3.86 -22.33
N PHE A 227 -5.53 3.43 -21.65
CA PHE A 227 -4.30 4.22 -21.53
C PHE A 227 -3.58 4.35 -22.87
N LEU A 228 -3.46 3.26 -23.64
CA LEU A 228 -2.87 3.29 -24.98
C LEU A 228 -3.66 4.17 -25.95
N ALA A 229 -4.99 4.06 -25.96
CA ALA A 229 -5.84 4.93 -26.76
C ALA A 229 -5.70 6.41 -26.35
N GLY A 230 -5.57 6.69 -25.05
CA GLY A 230 -5.30 8.04 -24.53
C GLY A 230 -3.98 8.62 -25.06
N VAL A 231 -2.92 7.81 -25.08
CA VAL A 231 -1.61 8.14 -25.68
C VAL A 231 -1.77 8.41 -27.18
N ASP A 232 -2.47 7.54 -27.90
CA ASP A 232 -2.69 7.70 -29.34
C ASP A 232 -3.44 9.00 -29.64
N THR A 233 -4.49 9.37 -28.89
CA THR A 233 -5.13 10.69 -29.05
C THR A 233 -4.20 11.87 -28.72
N TYR A 234 -3.30 11.73 -27.74
CA TYR A 234 -2.36 12.78 -27.36
C TYR A 234 -1.29 13.02 -28.44
N TYR A 235 -0.79 11.97 -29.09
CA TYR A 235 0.27 12.06 -30.11
C TYR A 235 -0.25 12.14 -31.57
N SER A 236 -1.47 11.67 -31.85
CA SER A 236 -2.09 11.71 -33.20
C SER A 236 -2.74 13.05 -33.52
N THR A 237 -2.53 14.09 -32.70
CA THR A 237 -2.97 15.45 -32.99
C THR A 237 -1.78 16.27 -33.51
N PRO A 238 -1.39 16.16 -34.80
CA PRO A 238 -0.39 17.05 -35.36
C PRO A 238 -0.98 18.46 -35.34
N THR A 239 -0.41 19.35 -34.52
CA THR A 239 -0.72 20.80 -34.53
C THR A 239 -2.19 21.17 -34.28
N ALA A 240 -2.78 20.73 -33.17
CA ALA A 240 -3.74 21.62 -32.54
C ALA A 240 -2.94 22.73 -31.83
N LYS A 241 -2.50 23.74 -32.60
CA LYS A 241 -2.36 25.10 -32.05
C LYS A 241 -3.57 25.30 -31.14
N SER A 242 -3.34 25.79 -29.93
CA SER A 242 -4.33 26.17 -28.94
C SER A 242 -5.48 26.98 -29.54
N THR A 243 -6.40 26.28 -30.19
CA THR A 243 -7.72 26.81 -30.50
C THR A 243 -8.50 26.36 -29.30
N ILE A 244 -8.47 27.19 -28.25
CA ILE A 244 -9.52 27.26 -27.25
C ILE A 244 -10.82 27.09 -28.04
N ALA A 245 -11.42 25.90 -27.94
CA ALA A 245 -12.61 25.58 -28.69
C ALA A 245 -13.66 26.62 -28.28
N LYS A 246 -13.93 27.54 -29.20
CA LYS A 246 -14.87 28.65 -29.04
C LYS A 246 -16.33 28.16 -29.01
N TYR A 247 -16.55 26.85 -28.82
CA TYR A 247 -17.85 26.21 -28.73
C TYR A 247 -17.94 25.26 -27.54
N PRO A 248 -18.94 25.43 -26.66
CA PRO A 248 -19.17 24.52 -25.55
C PRO A 248 -19.58 23.14 -26.07
N SER A 249 -18.94 22.08 -25.59
CA SER A 249 -19.37 20.70 -25.84
C SER A 249 -20.82 20.50 -25.38
N ARG A 250 -21.57 19.59 -26.02
CA ARG A 250 -22.98 19.30 -25.66
C ARG A 250 -23.15 19.00 -24.16
N ALA A 251 -22.15 18.37 -23.54
CA ALA A 251 -22.07 18.11 -22.10
C ALA A 251 -21.96 19.40 -21.27
N SER A 252 -21.13 20.36 -21.69
CA SER A 252 -21.01 21.66 -21.01
C SER A 252 -22.25 22.55 -21.16
N ILE A 253 -22.97 22.43 -22.28
CA ILE A 253 -24.28 23.09 -22.47
C ILE A 253 -25.31 22.50 -21.50
N LEU A 254 -25.35 21.18 -21.36
CA LEU A 254 -26.23 20.51 -20.40
C LEU A 254 -25.85 20.83 -18.94
N ALA A 255 -24.56 20.91 -18.62
CA ALA A 255 -24.08 21.27 -17.30
C ALA A 255 -24.46 22.72 -16.92
N LYS A 256 -24.29 23.68 -17.84
CA LYS A 256 -24.76 25.06 -17.65
C LYS A 256 -26.27 25.12 -17.44
N LYS A 257 -27.05 24.39 -18.25
CA LYS A 257 -28.51 24.38 -18.15
C LYS A 257 -28.99 23.78 -16.81
N ARG A 258 -28.34 22.74 -16.30
CA ARG A 258 -28.60 22.20 -14.94
C ARG A 258 -28.26 23.21 -13.86
N LEU A 259 -27.10 23.86 -13.95
CA LEU A 259 -26.67 24.85 -12.96
C LEU A 259 -27.65 26.04 -12.89
N GLU A 260 -28.10 26.54 -14.04
CA GLU A 260 -29.13 27.60 -14.09
C GLU A 260 -30.46 27.16 -13.50
N GLN A 261 -30.88 25.92 -13.74
CA GLN A 261 -32.08 25.36 -13.10
C GLN A 261 -31.92 25.29 -11.58
N HIS A 262 -30.78 24.78 -11.09
CA HIS A 262 -30.51 24.68 -9.66
C HIS A 262 -30.49 26.05 -8.98
N LEU A 263 -29.88 27.06 -9.60
CA LEU A 263 -29.85 28.44 -9.09
C LEU A 263 -31.24 29.08 -9.05
N LYS A 264 -32.08 28.88 -10.07
CA LYS A 264 -33.47 29.35 -10.06
C LYS A 264 -34.29 28.69 -8.95
N SER A 265 -34.16 27.38 -8.76
CA SER A 265 -34.82 26.70 -7.65
C SER A 265 -34.32 27.19 -6.28
N ALA A 266 -33.02 27.42 -6.11
CA ALA A 266 -32.47 27.96 -4.87
C ALA A 266 -32.94 29.39 -4.58
N GLN A 267 -33.08 30.23 -5.62
CA GLN A 267 -33.63 31.58 -5.50
C GLN A 267 -35.12 31.58 -5.14
N MET A 268 -35.92 30.67 -5.71
CA MET A 268 -37.33 30.54 -5.34
C MET A 268 -37.52 30.06 -3.90
N ILE A 269 -36.68 29.12 -3.42
CA ILE A 269 -36.71 28.69 -2.02
C ILE A 269 -36.35 29.86 -1.09
N ARG A 270 -35.30 30.62 -1.42
CA ARG A 270 -34.89 31.80 -0.64
C ARG A 270 -35.94 32.92 -0.63
N ALA A 271 -36.65 33.13 -1.74
CA ALA A 271 -37.74 34.11 -1.83
C ALA A 271 -39.00 33.65 -1.06
N GLY A 272 -39.27 32.34 -1.04
CA GLY A 272 -40.34 31.75 -0.23
C GLY A 272 -40.11 31.88 1.27
N ASP A 273 -38.87 31.67 1.73
CA ASP A 273 -38.49 31.86 3.14
C ASP A 273 -38.65 33.32 3.59
N LEU A 274 -38.25 34.28 2.74
CA LEU A 274 -38.40 35.72 3.02
C LEU A 274 -39.86 36.20 2.98
N GLY A 275 -40.72 35.53 2.21
CA GLY A 275 -42.15 35.79 2.18
C GLY A 275 -42.88 35.32 3.44
N SER A 276 -42.41 34.25 4.10
CA SER A 276 -43.04 33.72 5.33
C SER A 276 -42.67 34.51 6.59
N GLN A 277 -41.52 35.20 6.62
CA GLN A 277 -41.08 36.00 7.76
C GLN A 277 -41.73 37.39 7.87
N ASN A 278 -42.50 37.82 6.87
CA ASN A 278 -43.19 39.13 6.86
C ASN A 278 -44.69 39.05 7.19
N THR A 279 -45.18 37.89 7.65
CA THR A 279 -46.61 37.64 7.95
C THR A 279 -46.87 37.14 9.38
N SER A 280 -46.00 37.48 10.34
CA SER A 280 -46.22 37.25 11.77
C SER A 280 -46.18 38.55 12.55
#